data_AF-A0A952YE04-F1
#
_entry.id   AF-A0A952YE04-F1
#
_cell.length_a   1.000
_cell.length_b   1.000
_cell.length_c   1.000
_cell.angle_alpha   90.00
_cell.angle_beta   90.00
_cell.angle_gamma   90.00
#
_symmetry.space_group_name_H-M   'P 1'
#
loop_
_entity.id
_entity.type
_entity.pdbx_description
1 polymer ?
#
loop_
_entity_poly.entity_id
_entity_poly.type
_entity_poly.pdbx_seq_one_letter_code
_entity_poly.pdbx_strand_id
1 'polypeptide(L)'
;MLVSSVVYSGYTIALRFKPQLHWVSLMIALTGSAFITSLPFAAGEFAMGYGQLPDTKGWLILLYVLIFPSLLAQILYIRGVEMIGANRAGLFINLVPIFGTLLSIILLGEDFYIYHAIALAMVFGGIAMAEHSGRRFEATP
;
A
#
# COMPACT_ATOMS: atom_id res chain seq x y z
N MET A 1 -15.42 4.63 -0.27
CA MET A 1 -15.03 3.77 -1.40
C MET A 1 -15.14 4.52 -2.73
N LEU A 2 -16.33 4.84 -3.27
CA LEU A 2 -16.45 5.53 -4.57
C LEU A 2 -15.71 6.87 -4.66
N VAL A 3 -15.89 7.76 -3.68
CA VAL A 3 -15.17 9.05 -3.62
C VAL A 3 -13.65 8.83 -3.57
N SER A 4 -13.21 7.88 -2.74
CA SER A 4 -11.79 7.50 -2.62
C SER A 4 -11.22 7.00 -3.95
N SER A 5 -11.96 6.19 -4.70
CA SER A 5 -11.55 5.67 -6.01
C SER A 5 -11.43 6.79 -7.06
N VAL A 6 -12.35 7.76 -7.06
CA VAL A 6 -12.29 8.93 -7.96
C VAL A 6 -11.07 9.80 -7.64
N VAL A 7 -10.85 10.11 -6.35
CA VAL A 7 -9.70 10.90 -5.89
C VAL A 7 -8.39 10.20 -6.20
N TYR A 8 -8.30 8.89 -5.95
CA TYR A 8 -7.11 8.10 -6.25
C TYR A 8 -6.81 8.03 -7.75
N SER A 9 -7.85 7.84 -8.58
CA SER A 9 -7.70 7.85 -10.04
C SER A 9 -7.21 9.21 -10.55
N GLY A 10 -7.76 10.31 -10.01
CA GLY A 10 -7.28 11.67 -10.31
C GLY A 10 -5.82 11.86 -9.93
N TYR A 11 -5.41 11.38 -8.75
CA TYR A 11 -4.01 11.40 -8.31
C TYR A 11 -3.09 10.61 -9.27
N THR A 12 -3.48 9.41 -9.69
CA THR A 12 -2.70 8.59 -10.63
C THR A 12 -2.53 9.27 -11.98
N ILE A 13 -3.57 9.96 -12.48
CA ILE A 13 -3.49 10.74 -13.72
C ILE A 13 -2.57 11.96 -13.53
N ALA A 14 -2.71 12.68 -12.41
CA ALA A 14 -1.90 13.86 -12.10
C ALA A 14 -0.40 13.53 -12.00
N LEU A 15 -0.05 12.34 -11.51
CA LEU A 15 1.33 11.85 -11.45
C LEU A 15 2.01 11.75 -12.83
N ARG A 16 1.27 11.65 -13.93
CA ARG A 16 1.84 11.69 -15.30
C ARG A 16 2.40 13.07 -15.65
N PHE A 17 1.90 14.13 -15.02
CA PHE A 17 2.35 15.51 -15.21
C PHE A 17 3.39 15.94 -14.18
N LYS A 18 3.98 14.99 -13.43
CA LYS A 18 4.97 15.32 -12.41
C LYS A 18 6.21 15.98 -13.04
N PRO A 19 6.75 17.06 -12.44
CA PRO A 19 8.03 17.62 -12.86
C PRO A 19 9.17 16.61 -12.68
N GLN A 20 10.31 16.82 -13.35
CA GLN A 20 11.52 16.01 -13.16
C GLN A 20 12.17 16.33 -11.80
N LEU A 21 11.60 15.77 -10.73
CA LEU A 21 12.12 15.85 -9.37
C LEU A 21 12.80 14.54 -8.98
N HIS A 22 13.81 14.64 -8.13
CA HIS A 22 14.36 13.47 -7.45
C HIS A 22 13.25 12.78 -6.63
N TRP A 23 13.25 11.44 -6.60
CA TRP A 23 12.17 10.65 -6.02
C TRP A 23 11.91 10.97 -4.53
N VAL A 24 12.97 11.27 -3.77
CA VAL A 24 12.87 11.68 -2.36
C VAL A 24 12.16 13.02 -2.21
N SER A 25 12.42 13.99 -3.09
CA SER A 25 11.76 15.29 -3.05
C SER A 25 10.26 15.17 -3.32
N LEU A 26 9.88 14.29 -4.24
CA LEU A 26 8.47 13.99 -4.52
C LEU A 26 7.81 13.27 -3.32
N MET A 27 8.48 12.32 -2.68
CA MET A 27 7.98 11.66 -1.47
C MET A 27 7.78 12.65 -0.32
N ILE A 28 8.75 13.55 -0.07
CA ILE A 28 8.62 14.58 0.98
C ILE A 28 7.45 15.52 0.67
N ALA A 29 7.29 15.96 -0.58
CA ALA A 29 6.20 16.83 -0.97
C ALA A 29 4.82 16.16 -0.79
N LEU A 30 4.67 14.89 -1.18
CA LEU A 30 3.43 14.13 -1.02
C LEU A 30 3.12 13.80 0.45
N THR A 31 4.10 13.34 1.21
CA THR A 31 3.91 13.04 2.63
C THR A 31 3.66 14.31 3.44
N GLY A 32 4.36 15.41 3.09
CA GLY A 32 4.16 16.71 3.70
C GLY A 32 2.76 17.29 3.42
N SER A 33 2.29 17.21 2.17
CA SER A 33 0.94 17.66 1.84
C SER A 33 -0.14 16.79 2.48
N ALA A 34 0.07 15.47 2.58
CA ALA A 34 -0.81 14.57 3.31
C ALA A 34 -0.86 14.93 4.81
N PHE A 35 0.28 15.20 5.43
CA PHE A 35 0.36 15.63 6.82
C PHE A 35 -0.39 16.94 7.05
N ILE A 36 -0.13 17.98 6.24
CA ILE A 36 -0.81 19.28 6.33
C ILE A 36 -2.32 19.11 6.16
N THR A 37 -2.74 18.29 5.18
CA THR A 37 -4.16 18.04 4.93
C THR A 37 -4.81 17.28 6.09
N SER A 38 -4.09 16.42 6.79
CA SER A 38 -4.62 15.68 7.94
C SER A 38 -4.88 16.55 9.18
N LEU A 39 -4.13 17.65 9.36
CA LEU A 39 -4.26 18.55 10.52
C LEU A 39 -5.67 19.16 10.70
N PRO A 40 -6.33 19.74 9.69
CA PRO A 40 -7.69 20.28 9.86
C PRO A 40 -8.71 19.19 10.18
N PHE A 41 -8.56 17.97 9.63
CA PHE A 41 -9.44 16.86 9.97
C PHE A 41 -9.25 16.42 11.42
N ALA A 42 -7.99 16.27 11.86
CA ALA A 42 -7.68 15.95 13.25
C ALA A 42 -8.21 17.04 14.20
N ALA A 43 -7.97 18.32 13.90
CA ALA A 43 -8.51 19.43 14.70
C ALA A 43 -10.05 19.41 14.76
N GLY A 44 -10.72 19.06 13.65
CA GLY A 44 -12.16 18.86 13.59
C GLY A 44 -12.65 17.74 14.51
N GLU A 45 -11.97 16.58 14.52
CA GLU A 45 -12.31 15.47 15.41
C GLU A 45 -12.14 15.83 16.89
N PHE A 46 -11.06 16.55 17.24
CA PHE A 46 -10.85 17.06 18.60
C PHE A 46 -11.91 18.09 18.99
N ALA A 47 -12.30 19.00 18.08
CA ALA A 47 -13.34 20.00 18.32
C ALA A 47 -14.74 19.38 18.52
N MET A 48 -15.02 18.25 17.86
CA MET A 48 -16.27 17.49 18.01
C MET A 48 -16.27 16.54 19.22
N GLY A 49 -15.18 16.49 19.99
CA GLY A 49 -15.07 15.63 21.18
C GLY A 49 -14.74 14.17 20.90
N TYR A 50 -14.43 13.80 19.65
CA TYR A 50 -14.01 12.46 19.25
C TYR A 50 -12.49 12.25 19.29
N GLY A 51 -11.73 13.30 19.62
CA GLY A 51 -10.27 13.25 19.69
C GLY A 51 -9.77 12.26 20.75
N GLN A 52 -9.21 11.13 20.31
CA GLN A 52 -8.53 10.17 21.18
C GLN A 52 -7.02 10.30 21.03
N LEU A 53 -6.36 10.66 22.13
CA LEU A 53 -4.91 10.61 22.19
C LEU A 53 -4.45 9.15 22.23
N PRO A 54 -3.37 8.79 21.50
CA PRO A 54 -2.85 7.43 21.55
C PRO A 54 -2.40 7.09 22.97
N ASP A 55 -2.95 6.01 23.53
CA ASP A 55 -2.45 5.41 24.76
C ASP A 55 -1.07 4.74 24.50
N THR A 56 -0.41 4.24 25.55
CA THR A 56 0.92 3.60 25.46
C THR A 56 0.92 2.46 24.42
N LYS A 57 -0.16 1.68 24.33
CA LYS A 57 -0.33 0.66 23.27
C LYS A 57 -0.42 1.28 21.87
N GLY A 58 -1.15 2.40 21.73
CA GLY A 58 -1.26 3.12 20.46
C GLY A 58 0.11 3.62 19.98
N TRP A 59 0.92 4.17 20.88
CA TRP A 59 2.30 4.55 20.57
C TRP A 59 3.18 3.39 20.13
N LEU A 60 3.08 2.24 20.79
CA LEU A 60 3.82 1.04 20.39
C LEU A 60 3.40 0.53 19.00
N ILE A 61 2.10 0.54 18.70
CA ILE A 61 1.58 0.15 17.37
C ILE A 61 2.08 1.14 16.30
N LEU A 62 2.04 2.44 16.57
CA LEU A 62 2.57 3.47 15.66
C LEU A 62 4.06 3.25 15.38
N LEU A 63 4.86 2.99 16.42
CA LEU A 63 6.28 2.72 16.28
C LEU A 63 6.54 1.46 15.44
N TYR A 64 5.76 0.39 15.68
CA TYR A 64 5.84 -0.84 14.90
C TYR A 64 5.54 -0.60 13.42
N VAL A 65 4.44 0.10 13.10
CA VAL A 65 4.02 0.40 11.72
C VAL A 65 5.01 1.32 11.01
N LEU A 66 5.60 2.28 11.73
CA LEU A 66 6.61 3.19 11.17
C LEU A 66 7.89 2.44 10.79
N ILE A 67 8.36 1.53 11.63
CA ILE A 67 9.64 0.85 11.42
C ILE A 67 9.51 -0.29 10.42
N PHE A 68 8.54 -1.19 10.60
CA PHE A 68 8.48 -2.43 9.84
C PHE A 68 7.81 -2.28 8.46
N PRO A 69 6.49 -2.08 8.36
CA PRO A 69 5.82 -2.01 7.06
C PRO A 69 6.09 -0.72 6.29
N SER A 70 6.54 0.35 6.95
CA SER A 70 6.87 1.60 6.27
C SER A 70 8.35 1.67 5.88
N LEU A 71 9.26 1.85 6.84
CA LEU A 71 10.68 2.06 6.52
C LEU A 71 11.37 0.80 5.99
N LEU A 72 11.36 -0.30 6.75
CA LEU A 72 12.08 -1.51 6.38
C LEU A 72 11.53 -2.14 5.09
N ALA A 73 10.22 -2.29 4.98
CA ALA A 73 9.61 -2.86 3.78
C ALA A 73 9.91 -2.02 2.53
N GLN A 74 9.86 -0.68 2.64
CA GLN A 74 10.15 0.20 1.51
C GLN A 74 11.64 0.17 1.11
N ILE A 75 12.56 0.12 2.08
CA ILE A 75 14.00 -0.04 1.80
C ILE A 75 14.27 -1.38 1.11
N LEU A 76 13.72 -2.48 1.64
CA LEU A 76 13.87 -3.81 1.06
C LEU A 76 13.27 -3.89 -0.34
N TYR A 77 12.13 -3.23 -0.55
CA TYR A 77 11.50 -3.15 -1.87
C TYR A 77 12.37 -2.39 -2.87
N ILE A 78 12.87 -1.21 -2.52
CA ILE A 78 13.75 -0.42 -3.40
C ILE A 78 15.02 -1.21 -3.73
N ARG A 79 15.66 -1.82 -2.72
CA ARG A 79 16.83 -2.69 -2.94
C ARG A 79 16.50 -3.90 -3.81
N GLY A 80 15.34 -4.52 -3.61
CA GLY A 80 14.84 -5.60 -4.46
C GLY A 80 14.69 -5.14 -5.91
N VAL A 81 14.03 -4.01 -6.14
CA VAL A 81 13.88 -3.39 -7.47
C VAL A 81 15.24 -3.11 -8.12
N GLU A 82 16.23 -2.61 -7.37
CA GLU A 82 17.59 -2.38 -7.89
C GLU A 82 18.29 -3.70 -8.29
N MET A 83 18.07 -4.79 -7.56
CA MET A 83 18.73 -6.08 -7.82
C MET A 83 18.09 -6.90 -8.94
N ILE A 84 16.75 -6.94 -9.03
CA ILE A 84 16.02 -7.81 -9.97
C ILE A 84 15.23 -7.05 -11.05
N GLY A 85 15.25 -5.72 -11.02
CA GLY A 85 14.52 -4.83 -11.93
C GLY A 85 13.05 -4.64 -11.54
N ALA A 86 12.49 -3.49 -11.93
CA ALA A 86 11.13 -3.08 -11.55
C ALA A 86 10.03 -4.04 -12.05
N ASN A 87 10.21 -4.65 -13.23
CA ASN A 87 9.24 -5.59 -13.80
C ASN A 87 9.06 -6.83 -12.92
N ARG A 88 10.18 -7.44 -12.47
CA ARG A 88 10.15 -8.63 -11.61
C ARG A 88 9.77 -8.29 -10.18
N ALA A 89 10.24 -7.17 -9.64
CA ALA A 89 9.88 -6.72 -8.29
C ALA A 89 8.38 -6.40 -8.16
N GLY A 90 7.76 -5.86 -9.22
CA GLY A 90 6.33 -5.60 -9.26
C GLY A 90 5.46 -6.86 -9.08
N LEU A 91 5.93 -8.02 -9.53
CA LEU A 91 5.23 -9.29 -9.31
C LEU A 91 5.15 -9.68 -7.83
N PHE A 92 6.11 -9.27 -6.99
CA PHE A 92 6.08 -9.57 -5.55
C PHE A 92 5.01 -8.76 -4.80
N ILE A 93 4.60 -7.60 -5.31
CA ILE A 93 3.49 -6.82 -4.71
C ILE A 93 2.19 -7.63 -4.76
N ASN A 94 2.02 -8.46 -5.78
CA ASN A 94 0.86 -9.33 -5.91
C ASN A 94 0.76 -10.39 -4.80
N LEU A 95 1.88 -10.72 -4.13
CA LEU A 95 1.90 -11.65 -3.00
C LEU A 95 1.46 -11.01 -1.68
N VAL A 96 1.43 -9.68 -1.59
CA VAL A 96 1.00 -8.94 -0.38
C VAL A 96 -0.38 -9.39 0.12
N PRO A 97 -1.45 -9.46 -0.68
CA PRO A 97 -2.76 -9.93 -0.21
C PRO A 97 -2.76 -11.39 0.29
N ILE A 98 -1.91 -12.25 -0.30
CA ILE A 98 -1.80 -13.66 0.10
C ILE A 98 -1.15 -13.76 1.48
N PHE A 99 0.01 -13.11 1.66
CA PHE A 99 0.67 -13.06 2.96
C PHE A 99 -0.16 -12.32 4.00
N GLY A 100 -0.84 -11.23 3.63
CA GLY A 100 -1.74 -10.50 4.52
C GLY A 100 -2.85 -11.39 5.07
N THR A 101 -3.53 -12.14 4.20
CA THR A 101 -4.59 -13.08 4.62
C THR A 101 -4.03 -14.20 5.51
N LEU A 102 -2.91 -14.81 5.11
CA LEU A 102 -2.26 -15.89 5.87
C LEU A 102 -1.81 -15.41 7.26
N LEU A 103 -1.19 -14.23 7.33
CA LEU A 103 -0.75 -13.66 8.61
C LEU A 103 -1.94 -13.26 9.48
N SER A 104 -3.04 -12.75 8.93
CA SER A 104 -4.25 -12.49 9.72
C SER A 104 -4.79 -13.76 10.37
N ILE A 105 -4.89 -14.87 9.62
CA ILE A 105 -5.36 -16.14 10.17
C ILE A 105 -4.42 -16.66 11.26
N ILE A 106 -3.10 -16.61 11.03
CA ILE A 106 -2.09 -17.19 11.95
C ILE A 106 -1.86 -16.31 13.19
N LEU A 107 -1.73 -14.99 13.02
CA LEU A 107 -1.36 -14.06 14.10
C LEU A 107 -2.57 -13.48 14.82
N LEU A 108 -3.64 -13.14 14.11
CA LEU A 108 -4.86 -12.58 14.72
C LEU A 108 -5.86 -13.69 15.10
N GLY A 109 -5.67 -14.91 14.62
CA GLY A 109 -6.54 -16.04 14.92
C GLY A 109 -7.91 -15.94 14.25
N GLU A 110 -8.01 -15.25 13.12
CA GLU A 110 -9.27 -15.15 12.38
C GLU A 110 -9.70 -16.52 11.84
N ASP A 111 -10.97 -16.87 12.04
CA ASP A 111 -11.55 -18.12 11.56
C ASP A 111 -11.50 -18.21 10.02
N PHE A 112 -11.01 -19.34 9.51
CA PHE A 112 -10.92 -19.56 8.07
C PHE A 112 -12.27 -19.97 7.48
N TYR A 113 -13.02 -18.96 7.03
CA TYR A 113 -14.24 -19.19 6.27
C TYR A 113 -14.00 -19.37 4.77
N ILE A 114 -14.95 -20.01 4.09
CA ILE A 114 -14.94 -20.26 2.63
C ILE A 114 -14.73 -18.99 1.81
N TYR A 115 -15.21 -17.83 2.27
CA TYR A 115 -15.00 -16.58 1.56
C TYR A 115 -13.53 -16.15 1.50
N HIS A 116 -12.69 -16.51 2.49
CA HIS A 116 -11.24 -16.31 2.41
C HIS A 116 -10.63 -17.19 1.32
N ALA A 117 -11.08 -18.44 1.19
CA ALA A 117 -10.63 -19.34 0.13
C ALA A 117 -11.01 -18.83 -1.27
N ILE A 118 -12.24 -18.33 -1.44
CA ILE A 118 -12.70 -17.74 -2.70
C ILE A 118 -11.92 -16.46 -3.02
N ALA A 119 -11.71 -15.58 -2.04
CA ALA A 119 -10.91 -14.38 -2.20
C ALA A 119 -9.47 -14.70 -2.60
N LEU A 120 -8.85 -15.69 -1.95
CA LEU A 120 -7.51 -16.16 -2.29
C LEU A 120 -7.45 -16.70 -3.72
N ALA A 121 -8.42 -17.52 -4.13
CA ALA A 121 -8.52 -18.06 -5.47
C ALA A 121 -8.70 -16.97 -6.53
N MET A 122 -9.53 -15.95 -6.26
CA MET A 122 -9.69 -14.79 -7.13
C MET A 122 -8.41 -13.98 -7.26
N VAL A 123 -7.68 -13.76 -6.16
CA VAL A 123 -6.39 -13.07 -6.17
C VAL A 123 -5.39 -13.85 -7.01
N PHE A 124 -5.21 -15.15 -6.76
CA PHE A 124 -4.33 -16.00 -7.57
C PHE A 124 -4.72 -16.00 -9.06
N GLY A 125 -6.01 -16.09 -9.37
CA GLY A 125 -6.51 -16.03 -10.75
C GLY A 125 -6.21 -14.69 -11.42
N GLY A 126 -6.44 -13.57 -10.73
CA GLY A 126 -6.12 -12.23 -11.22
C GLY A 126 -4.63 -12.04 -11.50
N ILE A 127 -3.77 -12.55 -10.61
CA ILE A 127 -2.32 -12.50 -10.76
C ILE A 127 -1.86 -13.33 -11.95
N ALA A 128 -2.34 -14.57 -12.08
CA ALA A 128 -2.00 -15.46 -13.19
C ALA A 128 -2.39 -14.85 -14.54
N MET A 129 -3.56 -14.20 -14.63
CA MET A 129 -3.98 -13.49 -15.85
C MET A 129 -3.11 -12.27 -16.14
N ALA A 130 -2.80 -11.44 -15.14
CA ALA A 130 -1.97 -10.26 -15.30
C ALA A 130 -0.54 -10.62 -15.76
N GLU A 131 0.05 -11.65 -15.16
CA GLU A 131 1.39 -12.13 -15.51
C GLU A 131 1.40 -12.76 -16.91
N HIS A 132 0.38 -13.54 -17.27
CA HIS A 132 0.29 -14.13 -18.60
C HIS A 132 0.08 -13.08 -19.71
N SER A 133 -0.67 -12.01 -19.41
CA SER A 133 -0.89 -10.91 -20.34
C SER A 133 0.36 -10.03 -20.51
N GLY A 134 1.13 -9.80 -19.44
CA GLY A 134 2.40 -9.07 -19.51
C GLY A 134 3.46 -9.77 -20.37
N ARG A 135 3.56 -11.11 -20.27
CA ARG A 135 4.48 -11.92 -21.09
C ARG A 135 4.13 -11.92 -22.59
N ARG A 136 2.86 -11.71 -22.96
CA ARG A 136 2.44 -11.63 -24.38
C ARG A 136 2.84 -10.32 -25.04
N PHE A 137 2.95 -9.22 -24.30
CA PHE A 137 3.35 -7.91 -24.86
C PHE A 137 4.87 -7.79 -25.13
N GLU A 138 5.72 -8.48 -24.37
CA GLU A 138 7.17 -8.58 -24.65
C GLU A 138 7.50 -9.54 -25.82
N ALA A 139 6.54 -10.36 -26.26
CA ALA A 139 6.75 -11.39 -27.27
C ALA A 139 6.30 -10.99 -28.70
N THR A 140 5.87 -9.74 -28.91
CA THR A 140 5.64 -9.18 -30.25
C THR A 140 6.83 -8.31 -30.66
N PRO A 141 7.55 -8.65 -31.76
CA PRO A 141 8.71 -7.93 -32.24
C PRO A 141 8.40 -6.54 -32.79
#